data_AF-A0A1B7JPQ8-F1
#
_entry.id   AF-A0A1B7JPQ8-F1
#
_cell.length_a   1.000
_cell.length_b   1.000
_cell.length_c   1.000
_cell.angle_alpha   90.00
_cell.angle_beta   90.00
_cell.angle_gamma   90.00
#
_symmetry.space_group_name_H-M   'P 1'
#
loop_
_entity.id
_entity.type
_entity.pdbx_description
1 polymer ?
#
loop_
_entity_poly.entity_id
_entity_poly.type
_entity_poly.pdbx_seq_one_letter_code
_entity_poly.pdbx_strand_id
1 'polypeptide(L)'
;MSSRILTPNVIGIDAFVADPAAILAQTQGGAVAVFANNAPAFYAVTPERLAQLLALEEKLARPGSDVTLDAQFFEEPTAAPVSVPMGKFAMYAGWQPDAEFLRLSALWGIALSEPVTPEELASFVAYWQAEGKVFHHVQWQQKLARSIQMGRANNNGQMRRDVNAVSEPDRQIPPGFRG
;
A
#
# COMPACT_ATOMS: atom_id res chain seq x y z
N MET A 1 12.96 -10.31 9.29
CA MET A 1 11.93 -11.36 9.18
C MET A 1 12.65 -12.70 9.03
N SER A 2 12.35 -13.72 9.83
CA SER A 2 13.02 -15.04 9.74
C SER A 2 12.52 -15.81 8.52
N SER A 3 13.43 -16.31 7.68
CA SER A 3 13.10 -17.16 6.54
C SER A 3 12.79 -18.59 7.03
N ARG A 4 11.61 -19.13 6.69
CA ARG A 4 11.22 -20.52 7.03
C ARG A 4 11.12 -21.33 5.75
N ILE A 5 11.71 -22.52 5.75
CA ILE A 5 11.62 -23.47 4.64
C ILE A 5 10.84 -24.71 5.05
N LEU A 6 10.12 -25.29 4.09
CA LEU A 6 9.49 -26.59 4.22
C LEU A 6 10.31 -27.61 3.44
N THR A 7 10.70 -28.70 4.10
CA THR A 7 11.44 -29.82 3.49
C THR A 7 10.55 -31.06 3.46
N PRO A 8 10.08 -31.50 2.28
CA PRO A 8 9.26 -32.71 2.16
C PRO A 8 10.11 -34.00 2.26
N ASN A 9 11.43 -33.90 2.13
CA ASN A 9 12.33 -35.05 2.12
C ASN A 9 12.73 -35.43 3.54
N VAL A 10 12.45 -36.69 3.89
CA VAL A 10 12.70 -37.27 5.22
C VAL A 10 13.61 -38.49 5.06
N ILE A 11 14.65 -38.58 5.89
CA ILE A 11 15.56 -39.71 5.91
C ILE A 11 15.90 -40.13 7.34
N GLY A 12 16.16 -41.42 7.54
CA GLY A 12 16.68 -41.94 8.81
C GLY A 12 18.15 -41.57 9.03
N ILE A 13 18.55 -41.41 10.29
CA ILE A 13 19.92 -41.06 10.68
C ILE A 13 20.94 -42.08 10.19
N ASP A 14 20.63 -43.37 10.23
CA ASP A 14 21.54 -44.44 9.80
C ASP A 14 21.84 -44.37 8.30
N ALA A 15 20.81 -44.07 7.50
CA ALA A 15 20.97 -43.87 6.06
C ALA A 15 21.76 -42.59 5.75
N PHE A 16 21.54 -41.52 6.52
CA PHE A 16 22.28 -40.26 6.36
C PHE A 16 23.77 -40.39 6.68
N VAL A 17 24.14 -41.16 7.72
CA VAL A 17 25.55 -41.38 8.09
C VAL A 17 26.29 -42.22 7.05
N ALA A 18 25.61 -43.12 6.35
CA ALA A 18 26.23 -43.99 5.35
C ALA A 18 26.80 -43.23 4.15
N ASP A 19 26.05 -42.27 3.60
CA ASP A 19 26.55 -41.39 2.52
C ASP A 19 25.80 -40.04 2.50
N PRO A 20 26.25 -39.06 3.31
CA PRO A 20 25.57 -37.77 3.42
C PRO A 20 25.66 -36.95 2.12
N ALA A 21 26.74 -37.11 1.35
CA ALA A 21 26.96 -36.33 0.13
C ALA A 21 26.01 -36.76 -0.99
N ALA A 22 25.86 -38.07 -1.22
CA ALA A 22 24.94 -38.58 -2.24
C ALA A 22 23.48 -38.27 -1.91
N ILE A 23 23.10 -38.37 -0.63
CA ILE A 23 21.74 -38.04 -0.17
C ILE A 23 21.43 -36.57 -0.44
N LEU A 24 22.34 -35.68 -0.07
CA LEU A 24 22.16 -34.24 -0.31
C LEU A 24 22.11 -33.91 -1.81
N ALA A 25 22.87 -34.61 -2.65
CA ALA A 25 22.84 -34.43 -4.11
C ALA A 25 21.53 -34.92 -4.76
N GLN A 26 20.92 -35.99 -4.22
CA GLN A 26 19.66 -36.55 -4.72
C GLN A 26 18.41 -35.82 -4.20
N THR A 27 18.57 -35.00 -3.15
CA THR A 27 17.48 -34.31 -2.48
C THR A 27 16.97 -33.14 -3.33
N GLN A 28 15.75 -33.27 -3.85
CA GLN A 28 15.07 -32.17 -4.55
C GLN A 28 14.83 -31.00 -3.59
N GLY A 29 15.43 -29.84 -3.89
CA GLY A 29 15.33 -28.64 -3.04
C GLY A 29 16.45 -28.46 -2.03
N GLY A 30 17.47 -29.33 -2.02
CA GLY A 30 18.75 -29.12 -1.33
C GLY A 30 18.64 -29.08 0.21
N ALA A 31 17.55 -29.57 0.80
CA ALA A 31 17.39 -29.64 2.24
C ALA A 31 16.59 -30.90 2.63
N VAL A 32 17.04 -31.58 3.69
CA VAL A 32 16.52 -32.88 4.15
C VAL A 32 16.35 -32.88 5.67
N ALA A 33 15.27 -33.49 6.14
CA ALA A 33 15.03 -33.71 7.56
C ALA A 33 15.54 -35.09 7.98
N VAL A 34 16.45 -35.14 8.95
CA VAL A 34 17.04 -36.37 9.46
C VAL A 34 16.33 -36.79 10.74
N PHE A 35 15.81 -38.02 10.77
CA PHE A 35 15.06 -38.59 11.88
C PHE A 35 15.86 -39.69 12.58
N ALA A 36 15.81 -39.70 13.90
CA ALA A 36 16.33 -40.77 14.74
C ALA A 36 15.19 -41.26 15.63
N ASN A 37 14.95 -42.58 15.69
CA ASN A 37 13.90 -43.17 16.53
C ASN A 37 12.51 -42.55 16.33
N ASN A 38 12.11 -42.32 15.07
CA ASN A 38 10.84 -41.69 14.69
C ASN A 38 10.64 -40.26 15.25
N ALA A 39 11.72 -39.58 15.62
CA ALA A 39 11.74 -38.18 16.03
C ALA A 39 12.72 -37.37 15.15
N PRO A 40 12.42 -36.10 14.85
CA PRO A 40 13.32 -35.24 14.08
C PRO A 40 14.58 -34.94 14.91
N ALA A 41 15.75 -35.29 14.39
CA ALA A 41 17.04 -35.05 15.04
C ALA A 41 17.61 -33.69 14.60
N PHE A 42 17.78 -33.49 13.29
CA PHE A 42 18.30 -32.24 12.72
C PHE A 42 17.94 -32.12 11.22
N TYR A 43 18.23 -30.95 10.64
CA TYR A 43 18.08 -30.68 9.21
C TYR A 43 19.44 -30.52 8.57
N ALA A 44 19.64 -31.15 7.41
CA ALA A 44 20.84 -30.98 6.60
C ALA A 44 20.49 -30.22 5.31
N VAL A 45 21.39 -29.34 4.88
CA VAL A 45 21.18 -28.43 3.74
C VAL A 45 22.44 -28.42 2.88
N THR A 46 22.29 -28.34 1.55
CA THR A 46 23.42 -28.21 0.64
C THR A 46 24.05 -26.81 0.72
N PRO A 47 25.36 -26.66 0.42
CA PRO A 47 26.01 -25.35 0.41
C PRO A 47 25.34 -24.33 -0.53
N GLU A 48 24.91 -24.78 -1.71
CA GLU A 48 24.20 -23.95 -2.69
C GLU A 48 22.86 -23.47 -2.15
N ARG A 49 22.11 -24.35 -1.47
CA ARG A 49 20.82 -24.01 -0.89
C ARG A 49 20.97 -23.04 0.28
N LEU A 50 22.01 -23.23 1.10
CA LEU A 50 22.34 -22.31 2.18
C LEU A 50 22.70 -20.91 1.66
N ALA A 51 23.49 -20.83 0.59
CA ALA A 51 23.82 -19.55 -0.05
C ALA A 51 22.57 -18.81 -0.57
N GLN A 52 21.61 -19.54 -1.15
CA GLN A 52 20.33 -18.95 -1.57
C GLN A 52 19.53 -18.38 -0.40
N LEU A 53 19.49 -19.09 0.74
CA LEU A 53 18.76 -18.64 1.92
C LEU A 53 19.40 -17.38 2.52
N LEU A 54 20.73 -17.34 2.61
CA LEU A 54 21.46 -16.15 3.05
C LEU A 54 21.18 -14.94 2.13
N ALA A 55 21.20 -15.13 0.81
CA ALA A 55 20.88 -14.06 -0.14
C ALA A 55 19.43 -13.56 -0.02
N LEU A 56 18.49 -14.45 0.28
CA LEU A 56 17.09 -14.07 0.55
C LEU A 56 16.95 -13.31 1.87
N GLU A 57 17.65 -13.74 2.92
CA GLU A 57 17.67 -13.03 4.19
C GLU A 57 18.28 -11.64 4.03
N GLU A 58 19.36 -11.50 3.27
CA GLU A 58 19.96 -10.19 2.99
C GLU A 58 18.98 -9.27 2.25
N LYS A 59 18.27 -9.78 1.24
CA LYS A 59 17.23 -9.03 0.52
C LYS A 59 16.06 -8.61 1.41
N LEU A 60 15.69 -9.44 2.39
CA LEU A 60 14.62 -9.16 3.35
C LEU A 60 15.08 -8.31 4.55
N ALA A 61 16.37 -8.34 4.87
CA ALA A 61 16.99 -7.59 5.95
C ALA A 61 17.40 -6.18 5.51
N ARG A 62 17.67 -5.97 4.20
CA ARG A 62 17.70 -4.62 3.65
C ARG A 62 16.34 -3.98 3.97
N PRO A 63 16.30 -2.88 4.74
CA PRO A 63 15.08 -2.10 4.82
C PRO A 63 14.69 -1.75 3.38
N GLY A 64 13.40 -1.75 3.06
CA GLY A 64 12.88 -1.29 1.77
C GLY A 64 13.09 0.22 1.53
N SER A 65 14.21 0.75 2.00
CA SER A 65 14.69 2.11 1.90
C SER A 65 16.20 2.07 1.65
N ASP A 66 16.61 1.51 0.52
CA ASP A 66 17.82 1.96 -0.12
C ASP A 66 17.41 2.47 -1.50
N VAL A 67 16.95 3.72 -1.52
CA VAL A 67 17.06 4.56 -2.71
C VAL A 67 18.55 4.79 -2.84
N THR A 68 19.25 3.92 -3.56
CA THR A 68 20.50 4.35 -4.17
C THR A 68 20.11 5.52 -5.06
N LEU A 69 20.60 6.71 -4.74
CA LEU A 69 20.60 7.85 -5.66
C LEU A 69 21.53 7.48 -6.82
N ASP A 70 21.09 6.55 -7.67
CA ASP A 70 21.71 6.30 -8.95
C ASP A 70 21.64 7.60 -9.76
N ALA A 71 22.70 7.90 -10.49
CA ALA A 71 22.89 9.11 -11.27
C ALA A 71 21.94 9.25 -12.49
N GLN A 72 20.75 8.66 -12.41
CA GLN A 72 19.64 8.82 -13.35
C GLN A 72 18.78 10.06 -13.06
N PHE A 73 19.26 10.98 -12.20
CA PHE A 73 18.63 12.28 -11.91
C PHE A 73 18.53 13.24 -13.12
N PHE A 74 18.90 12.79 -14.33
CA PHE A 74 18.77 13.54 -15.57
C PHE A 74 17.81 12.92 -16.59
N GLU A 75 17.12 11.83 -16.27
CA GLU A 75 16.07 11.30 -17.15
C GLU A 75 14.66 11.71 -16.69
N GLU A 76 13.98 12.36 -17.63
CA GLU A 76 12.60 12.85 -17.62
C GLU A 76 11.64 11.84 -16.95
N PRO A 77 10.67 12.28 -16.11
CA PRO A 77 9.95 11.38 -15.23
C PRO A 77 9.02 10.46 -16.03
N THR A 78 9.50 9.26 -16.33
CA THR A 78 8.62 8.15 -16.70
C THR A 78 7.85 7.74 -15.45
N ALA A 79 6.53 7.90 -15.51
CA ALA A 79 5.59 7.53 -14.47
C ALA A 79 5.77 6.06 -14.04
N ALA A 80 6.52 5.82 -12.98
CA ALA A 80 6.60 4.50 -12.36
C ALA A 80 5.23 4.16 -11.73
N PRO A 81 4.73 2.92 -11.89
CA PRO A 81 3.47 2.52 -11.30
C PRO A 81 3.62 2.53 -9.78
N VAL A 82 2.91 3.44 -9.13
CA VAL A 82 2.81 3.53 -7.66
C VAL A 82 2.38 2.16 -7.12
N SER A 83 3.30 1.49 -6.42
CA SER A 83 3.06 0.20 -5.81
C SER A 83 1.99 0.36 -4.73
N VAL A 84 0.77 -0.02 -5.07
CA VAL A 84 -0.35 -0.06 -4.13
C VAL A 84 0.04 -0.99 -2.97
N PRO A 85 0.06 -0.51 -1.71
CA PRO A 85 0.40 -1.36 -0.58
C PRO A 85 -0.58 -2.54 -0.50
N MET A 86 -0.06 -3.77 -0.65
CA MET A 86 -0.85 -4.99 -0.52
C MET A 86 -1.23 -5.19 0.96
N GLY A 87 -2.51 -5.00 1.28
CA GLY A 87 -3.03 -5.19 2.63
C GLY A 87 -3.93 -4.05 3.09
N LYS A 88 -4.12 -3.93 4.41
CA LYS A 88 -4.79 -2.78 5.03
C LYS A 88 -3.73 -1.78 5.46
N PHE A 89 -3.92 -0.50 5.17
CA PHE A 89 -3.04 0.57 5.60
C PHE A 89 -3.83 1.80 6.10
N ALA A 90 -3.22 2.55 7.00
CA ALA A 90 -3.71 3.87 7.41
C ALA A 90 -3.38 4.91 6.35
N MET A 91 -4.21 5.94 6.22
CA MET A 91 -4.00 7.00 5.23
C MET A 91 -2.65 7.72 5.45
N TYR A 92 -1.95 8.06 4.36
CA TYR A 92 -0.65 8.73 4.39
C TYR A 92 -0.57 9.88 3.37
N ALA A 93 0.32 10.86 3.60
CA ALA A 93 0.40 12.13 2.89
C ALA A 93 0.77 12.05 1.39
N GLY A 94 1.09 10.88 0.87
CA GLY A 94 1.40 10.63 -0.54
C GLY A 94 0.48 9.60 -1.20
N TRP A 95 -0.66 9.28 -0.57
CA TRP A 95 -1.60 8.32 -1.12
C TRP A 95 -2.27 8.90 -2.38
N GLN A 96 -2.30 8.09 -3.44
CA GLN A 96 -2.97 8.43 -4.69
C GLN A 96 -3.95 7.32 -5.09
N PRO A 97 -5.10 7.66 -5.68
CA PRO A 97 -5.98 6.67 -6.27
C PRO A 97 -5.35 6.08 -7.55
N ASP A 98 -5.93 4.99 -8.06
CA ASP A 98 -5.45 4.38 -9.31
C ASP A 98 -5.63 5.33 -10.51
N ALA A 99 -4.78 5.22 -11.53
CA ALA A 99 -4.95 6.00 -12.77
C ALA A 99 -6.34 5.81 -13.41
N GLU A 100 -6.88 4.59 -13.27
CA GLU A 100 -8.21 4.18 -13.73
C GLU A 100 -9.33 4.52 -12.73
N PHE A 101 -9.09 5.40 -11.77
CA PHE A 101 -10.05 5.71 -10.70
C PHE A 101 -11.40 6.20 -11.22
N LEU A 102 -11.44 7.02 -12.28
CA LEU A 102 -12.69 7.49 -12.87
C LEU A 102 -13.53 6.34 -13.43
N ARG A 103 -12.86 5.35 -14.05
CA ARG A 103 -13.52 4.14 -14.55
C ARG A 103 -14.03 3.27 -13.41
N LEU A 104 -13.23 3.11 -12.36
CA LEU A 104 -13.61 2.35 -11.16
C LEU A 104 -14.75 3.01 -10.38
N SER A 105 -14.77 4.35 -10.28
CA SER A 105 -15.83 5.08 -9.61
C SER A 105 -17.17 4.87 -10.33
N ALA A 106 -17.15 4.93 -11.67
CA ALA A 106 -18.33 4.64 -12.49
C ALA A 106 -18.84 3.21 -12.28
N LEU A 107 -17.94 2.22 -12.13
CA LEU A 107 -18.30 0.84 -11.82
C LEU A 107 -19.00 0.71 -10.45
N TRP A 108 -18.63 1.54 -9.48
CA TRP A 108 -19.31 1.62 -8.18
C TRP A 108 -20.58 2.48 -8.21
N GLY A 109 -21.05 2.91 -9.38
CA GLY A 109 -22.25 3.73 -9.56
C GLY A 109 -22.04 5.22 -9.29
N ILE A 110 -20.78 5.68 -9.22
CA ILE A 110 -20.41 7.08 -8.96
C ILE A 110 -19.77 7.66 -10.21
N ALA A 111 -20.60 8.28 -11.05
CA ALA A 111 -20.15 8.99 -12.25
C ALA A 111 -19.56 10.35 -11.85
N LEU A 112 -18.23 10.46 -11.91
CA LEU A 112 -17.52 11.73 -11.71
C LEU A 112 -17.32 12.40 -13.07
N SER A 113 -17.95 13.56 -13.28
CA SER A 113 -17.88 14.31 -14.54
C SER A 113 -16.52 14.96 -14.77
N GLU A 114 -15.84 15.34 -13.69
CA GLU A 114 -14.53 16.00 -13.70
C GLU A 114 -13.51 15.12 -12.97
N PRO A 115 -12.22 15.18 -13.35
CA PRO A 115 -11.16 14.49 -12.63
C PRO A 115 -11.09 14.92 -11.16
N VAL A 116 -10.46 14.10 -10.33
CA VAL A 116 -10.23 14.42 -8.91
C VAL A 116 -9.26 15.59 -8.84
N THR A 117 -9.66 16.67 -8.16
CA THR A 117 -8.76 17.81 -7.98
C THR A 117 -7.74 17.50 -6.86
N PRO A 118 -6.53 18.08 -6.93
CA PRO A 118 -5.54 17.89 -5.86
C PRO A 118 -6.03 18.39 -4.50
N GLU A 119 -6.91 19.40 -4.48
CA GLU A 119 -7.53 19.92 -3.25
C GLU A 119 -8.51 18.92 -2.62
N GLU A 120 -9.38 18.31 -3.44
CA GLU A 120 -10.31 17.27 -3.00
C GLU A 120 -9.53 16.09 -2.40
N LEU A 121 -8.45 15.66 -3.08
CA LEU A 121 -7.59 14.59 -2.59
C LEU A 121 -6.88 14.97 -1.29
N ALA A 122 -6.27 16.15 -1.21
CA ALA A 122 -5.55 16.61 -0.03
C ALA A 122 -6.47 16.72 1.19
N SER A 123 -7.69 17.25 1.00
CA SER A 123 -8.69 17.34 2.08
C SER A 123 -9.10 15.96 2.61
N PHE A 124 -9.29 14.99 1.70
CA PHE A 124 -9.62 13.62 2.05
C PHE A 124 -8.47 12.95 2.82
N VAL A 125 -7.24 13.09 2.32
CA VAL A 125 -6.04 12.53 2.95
C VAL A 125 -5.86 13.10 4.36
N ALA A 126 -5.94 14.42 4.53
CA ALA A 126 -5.78 15.08 5.82
C ALA A 126 -6.80 14.60 6.86
N TYR A 127 -8.08 14.48 6.47
CA TYR A 127 -9.13 13.99 7.36
C TYR A 127 -8.87 12.54 7.81
N TRP A 128 -8.59 11.65 6.86
CA TRP A 128 -8.40 10.22 7.17
C TRP A 128 -7.06 9.91 7.83
N GLN A 129 -6.06 10.75 7.61
CA GLN A 129 -4.78 10.67 8.32
C GLN A 129 -4.97 10.97 9.81
N ALA A 130 -5.79 11.97 10.15
CA ALA A 130 -6.12 12.28 11.54
C ALA A 130 -6.98 11.19 12.20
N GLU A 131 -7.87 10.57 11.44
CA GLU A 131 -8.76 9.50 11.94
C GLU A 131 -8.02 8.20 12.29
N GLY A 132 -6.88 7.91 11.63
CA GLY A 132 -6.02 6.75 11.95
C GLY A 132 -6.63 5.37 11.62
N LYS A 133 -7.78 5.31 10.95
CA LYS A 133 -8.42 4.04 10.53
C LYS A 133 -7.65 3.37 9.40
N VAL A 134 -7.70 2.04 9.38
CA VAL A 134 -6.93 1.21 8.43
C VAL A 134 -7.89 0.51 7.47
N PHE A 135 -7.69 0.69 6.17
CA PHE A 135 -8.51 0.07 5.11
C PHE A 135 -7.65 -0.45 3.96
N HIS A 136 -8.23 -1.31 3.12
CA HIS A 136 -7.61 -1.72 1.86
C HIS A 136 -7.66 -0.59 0.82
N HIS A 137 -6.75 -0.64 -0.15
CA HIS A 137 -6.70 0.37 -1.22
C HIS A 137 -8.03 0.60 -1.95
N VAL A 138 -8.70 -0.49 -2.36
CA VAL A 138 -10.01 -0.41 -3.03
C VAL A 138 -11.07 0.23 -2.13
N GLN A 139 -11.02 -0.03 -0.82
CA GLN A 139 -11.94 0.59 0.14
C GLN A 139 -11.66 2.08 0.29
N TRP A 140 -10.39 2.49 0.25
CA TRP A 140 -10.02 3.90 0.24
C TRP A 140 -10.51 4.61 -1.01
N GLN A 141 -10.34 4.01 -2.19
CA GLN A 141 -10.88 4.55 -3.43
C GLN A 141 -12.41 4.67 -3.39
N GLN A 142 -13.13 3.67 -2.89
CA GLN A 142 -14.60 3.75 -2.75
C GLN A 142 -15.04 4.85 -1.80
N LYS A 143 -14.29 5.09 -0.72
CA LYS A 143 -14.54 6.19 0.22
C LYS A 143 -14.26 7.55 -0.42
N LEU A 144 -13.16 7.66 -1.17
CA LEU A 144 -12.82 8.87 -1.92
C LEU A 144 -13.92 9.22 -2.93
N ALA A 145 -14.37 8.23 -3.71
CA ALA A 145 -15.43 8.43 -4.71
C ALA A 145 -16.73 8.96 -4.08
N ARG A 146 -17.18 8.39 -2.95
CA ARG A 146 -18.35 8.90 -2.22
C ARG A 146 -18.11 10.29 -1.63
N SER A 147 -16.93 10.53 -1.06
CA SER A 147 -16.57 11.83 -0.49
C SER A 147 -16.64 12.94 -1.52
N ILE A 148 -16.11 12.69 -2.73
CA ILE A 148 -16.12 13.66 -3.83
C ILE A 148 -17.56 13.86 -4.34
N GLN A 149 -18.33 12.78 -4.51
CA GLN A 149 -19.73 12.88 -4.92
C GLN A 149 -20.54 13.77 -3.96
N MET A 150 -20.39 13.55 -2.65
CA MET A 150 -21.05 14.36 -1.62
C MET A 150 -20.51 15.79 -1.60
N GLY A 151 -19.19 15.97 -1.73
CA GLY A 151 -18.55 17.28 -1.78
C GLY A 151 -19.05 18.13 -2.94
N ARG A 152 -19.14 17.55 -4.14
CA ARG A 152 -19.63 18.24 -5.35
C ARG A 152 -21.13 18.50 -5.30
N ALA A 153 -21.92 17.56 -4.77
CA ALA A 153 -23.35 17.80 -4.55
C ALA A 153 -23.59 18.98 -3.59
N ASN A 154 -22.78 19.10 -2.54
CA ASN A 154 -22.86 20.22 -1.60
C ASN A 154 -22.33 21.53 -2.19
N ASN A 155 -21.23 21.49 -2.95
CA ASN A 155 -20.60 22.70 -3.53
C ASN A 155 -21.42 23.29 -4.70
N ASN A 156 -22.10 22.43 -5.48
CA ASN A 156 -23.04 22.88 -6.52
C ASN A 156 -24.31 23.52 -5.95
N GLY A 157 -24.57 23.36 -4.65
CA GLY A 157 -25.70 24.00 -3.96
C GLY A 157 -25.39 25.41 -3.48
N GLN A 158 -24.19 25.65 -2.94
CA GLN A 158 -23.75 26.95 -2.41
C GLN A 158 -22.22 27.03 -2.39
N MET A 159 -21.64 28.04 -3.04
CA MET A 159 -20.39 28.61 -2.54
C MET A 159 -20.62 28.90 -1.05
N ARG A 160 -19.77 28.34 -0.18
CA ARG A 160 -19.81 28.55 1.28
C ARG A 160 -20.22 29.99 1.57
N ARG A 161 -21.41 30.18 2.13
CA ARG A 161 -21.86 31.50 2.60
C ARG A 161 -20.79 31.99 3.56
N ASP A 162 -20.09 33.04 3.16
CA ASP A 162 -19.10 33.67 4.02
C ASP A 162 -19.84 34.12 5.28
N VAL A 163 -19.50 33.54 6.43
CA VAL A 163 -20.18 33.80 7.71
C VAL A 163 -20.03 35.28 8.10
N ASN A 164 -19.05 35.98 7.52
CA ASN A 164 -18.80 37.40 7.71
C ASN A 164 -19.41 38.30 6.61
N ALA A 165 -20.04 37.76 5.57
CA ALA A 165 -20.74 38.55 4.57
C ALA A 165 -22.11 39.01 5.11
N VAL A 166 -22.09 40.05 5.92
CA VAL A 166 -23.29 40.79 6.31
C VAL A 166 -23.83 41.47 5.06
N SER A 167 -25.06 41.15 4.66
CA SER A 167 -25.76 41.86 3.57
C SER A 167 -25.76 43.35 3.88
N GLU A 168 -25.28 44.19 2.95
CA GLU A 168 -25.29 45.64 3.13
C GLU A 168 -26.72 46.09 3.47
N PRO A 169 -26.96 46.70 4.64
CA PRO A 169 -28.29 47.20 4.99
C PRO A 169 -28.66 48.32 4.02
N ASP A 170 -29.90 48.30 3.56
CA ASP A 170 -30.46 49.30 2.64
C ASP A 170 -30.23 50.72 3.18
N ARG A 171 -29.48 51.52 2.41
CA ARG A 171 -29.12 52.91 2.76
C ARG A 171 -30.13 53.93 2.22
N GLN A 172 -31.28 53.51 1.71
CA GLN A 172 -32.31 54.45 1.26
C GLN A 172 -33.05 55.07 2.45
N ILE A 173 -32.65 56.29 2.82
CA ILE A 173 -33.41 57.15 3.75
C ILE A 173 -34.64 57.67 3.00
N PRO A 174 -35.88 57.36 3.44
CA PRO A 174 -37.08 57.86 2.79
C PRO A 174 -37.15 59.39 2.82
N PRO A 175 -37.60 60.05 1.73
CA PRO A 175 -37.73 61.50 1.68
C PRO A 175 -38.73 61.98 2.75
N GLY A 176 -38.24 62.71 3.75
CA GLY A 176 -39.04 63.22 4.88
C GLY A 176 -38.37 63.08 6.24
N PHE A 177 -37.33 62.26 6.36
CA PHE A 177 -36.49 62.21 7.57
C PHE A 177 -35.54 63.43 7.59
N ARG A 178 -35.96 64.54 8.21
CA ARG A 178 -35.08 65.64 8.62
C ARG A 178 -34.91 65.60 10.14
N GLY A 179 -33.68 65.33 10.59
CA GLY A 179 -33.18 65.73 11.90
C GLY A 179 -32.38 67.01 11.75
#